data_AF-A0AAD9U3N8-F1
#
_entry.id   AF-A0AAD9U3N8-F1
#
_cell.length_a   1.000
_cell.length_b   1.000
_cell.length_c   1.000
_cell.angle_alpha   90.00
_cell.angle_beta   90.00
_cell.angle_gamma   90.00
#
_symmetry.space_group_name_H-M   'P 1'
#
loop_
_entity.id
_entity.type
_entity.pdbx_description
1 polymer ?
#
loop_
_entity_poly.entity_id
_entity_poly.type
_entity_poly.pdbx_seq_one_letter_code
_entity_poly.pdbx_strand_id
1 'polypeptide(L)'
;MNRNQVVFVNGVLHWLTGSSSCMLALDLDCDVWRKISLPDEVCYGSGNRIYLLDSDDCLLVIQISDVWMKTWVLNDYYSEEWHAADRASLRLLRDWYRAFFQQVRPVNVCSL
;
A
#
# COMPACT_ATOMS: atom_id res chain seq x y z
N MET A 1 7.65 0.12 8.33
CA MET A 1 6.29 -0.48 8.37
C MET A 1 6.40 -1.99 8.43
N ASN A 2 5.62 -2.60 9.32
CA ASN A 2 5.56 -4.04 9.51
C ASN A 2 4.76 -4.67 8.35
N ARG A 3 5.25 -5.78 7.78
CA ARG A 3 4.54 -6.52 6.71
C ARG A 3 3.22 -7.14 7.18
N ASN A 4 3.06 -7.34 8.48
CA ASN A 4 1.87 -7.96 9.07
C ASN A 4 0.90 -6.90 9.64
N GLN A 5 0.88 -5.70 9.06
CA GLN A 5 -0.09 -4.69 9.45
C GLN A 5 -1.49 -5.12 9.00
N VAL A 6 -2.44 -5.05 9.93
CA VAL A 6 -3.86 -5.21 9.64
C VAL A 6 -4.42 -3.83 9.26
N VAL A 7 -5.24 -3.78 8.21
CA VAL A 7 -5.90 -2.57 7.72
C VAL A 7 -7.40 -2.74 7.86
N PHE A 8 -8.05 -1.77 8.50
CA PHE A 8 -9.50 -1.76 8.68
C PHE A 8 -10.12 -0.70 7.78
N VAL A 9 -11.00 -1.13 6.87
CA VAL A 9 -11.73 -0.23 5.96
C VAL A 9 -13.06 -0.87 5.58
N ASN A 10 -14.12 -0.07 5.44
CA ASN A 10 -15.46 -0.51 5.07
C ASN A 10 -16.03 -1.68 5.93
N GLY A 11 -15.76 -1.68 7.23
CA GLY A 11 -16.26 -2.74 8.14
C GLY A 11 -15.45 -4.05 8.08
N VAL A 12 -14.38 -4.09 7.29
CA VAL A 12 -13.61 -5.31 7.02
C VAL A 12 -12.17 -5.15 7.48
N LEU A 13 -11.63 -6.17 8.17
CA LEU A 13 -10.21 -6.27 8.52
C LEU A 13 -9.44 -6.99 7.42
N HIS A 14 -8.31 -6.44 7.01
CA HIS A 14 -7.49 -6.95 5.91
C HIS A 14 -6.05 -7.16 6.33
N TRP A 15 -5.42 -8.23 5.90
CA TRP A 15 -3.98 -8.42 6.10
C TRP A 15 -3.36 -9.32 5.04
N LEU A 16 -2.09 -9.06 4.74
CA LEU A 16 -1.32 -9.91 3.85
C LEU A 16 -1.04 -11.26 4.50
N THR A 17 -1.11 -12.30 3.69
CA THR A 17 -0.58 -13.61 4.09
C THR A 17 0.96 -13.60 4.09
N GLY A 18 1.58 -14.51 4.84
CA GLY A 18 3.05 -14.57 4.97
C GLY A 18 3.78 -14.79 3.64
N SER A 19 3.18 -15.51 2.69
CA SER A 19 3.69 -15.67 1.32
C SER A 19 3.52 -14.41 0.46
N SER A 20 2.73 -13.45 0.95
CA SER A 20 2.21 -12.28 0.23
C SER A 20 1.41 -12.62 -1.02
N SER A 21 1.13 -13.88 -1.36
CA SER A 21 0.43 -14.25 -2.60
C SER A 21 -1.05 -13.86 -2.64
N CYS A 22 -1.62 -13.53 -1.49
CA CYS A 22 -3.02 -13.15 -1.32
C CYS A 22 -3.19 -12.40 0.00
N MET A 23 -4.36 -11.81 0.17
CA MET A 23 -4.79 -11.14 1.37
C MET A 23 -5.97 -11.92 2.00
N LEU A 24 -6.05 -11.89 3.32
CA LEU A 24 -7.24 -12.33 4.05
C LEU A 24 -8.05 -11.11 4.45
N ALA A 25 -9.37 -11.27 4.37
CA ALA A 25 -10.35 -10.28 4.75
C ALA A 25 -11.37 -10.91 5.71
N LEU A 26 -11.68 -10.22 6.79
CA LEU A 26 -12.73 -10.59 7.75
C LEU A 26 -13.75 -9.45 7.81
N ASP A 27 -14.95 -9.74 7.32
CA ASP A 27 -16.12 -8.88 7.46
C ASP A 27 -16.64 -8.99 8.89
N LEU A 28 -16.57 -7.89 9.65
CA LEU A 28 -16.94 -7.87 11.06
C LEU A 28 -18.45 -7.79 11.28
N ASP A 29 -19.22 -7.34 10.28
CA ASP A 29 -20.66 -7.20 10.39
C ASP A 29 -21.35 -8.56 10.22
N CYS A 30 -20.81 -9.39 9.32
CA CYS A 30 -21.38 -10.70 8.99
C CYS A 30 -20.55 -11.90 9.51
N ASP A 31 -19.38 -11.66 10.11
CA ASP A 31 -18.41 -12.68 10.54
C ASP A 31 -17.98 -13.62 9.40
N VAL A 32 -17.79 -13.04 8.20
CA VAL A 32 -17.45 -13.79 6.98
C VAL A 32 -15.99 -13.60 6.63
N TRP A 33 -15.31 -14.72 6.43
CA TRP A 33 -13.93 -14.78 5.95
C TRP A 33 -13.87 -14.82 4.43
N ARG A 34 -12.96 -14.05 3.85
CA ARG A 34 -12.65 -14.08 2.41
C ARG A 34 -11.14 -14.13 2.20
N LYS A 35 -10.75 -14.80 1.14
CA LYS A 35 -9.40 -14.76 0.59
C LYS A 35 -9.48 -13.94 -0.70
N ILE A 36 -8.73 -12.86 -0.76
CA ILE A 36 -8.72 -11.94 -1.90
C ILE A 36 -7.38 -12.08 -2.62
N SER A 37 -7.43 -12.32 -3.92
CA SER A 37 -6.25 -12.33 -4.78
C SER A 37 -5.71 -10.91 -4.91
N LEU A 38 -4.40 -10.76 -4.88
CA LEU A 38 -3.75 -9.48 -5.16
C LEU A 38 -3.67 -9.25 -6.68
N PRO A 39 -3.41 -8.02 -7.15
CA PRO A 39 -3.26 -7.75 -8.58
C PRO A 39 -2.17 -8.61 -9.22
N ASP A 40 -2.41 -9.09 -10.45
CA ASP A 40 -1.52 -10.01 -11.16
C ASP A 40 -0.10 -9.43 -11.37
N GLU A 41 0.02 -8.11 -11.48
CA GLU A 41 1.30 -7.44 -11.67
C GLU A 41 2.12 -7.29 -10.37
N VAL A 42 1.55 -7.66 -9.22
CA VAL A 42 2.27 -7.67 -7.94
C VAL A 42 3.27 -8.81 -7.94
N CYS A 43 4.55 -8.49 -8.15
CA CYS A 43 5.63 -9.47 -8.12
C CYS A 43 6.07 -9.84 -6.69
N TYR A 44 5.91 -11.11 -6.32
CA TYR A 44 6.46 -11.68 -5.09
C TYR A 44 7.93 -12.06 -5.29
N GLY A 45 8.83 -11.55 -4.45
CA GLY A 45 10.24 -11.89 -4.57
C GLY A 45 11.17 -11.03 -3.72
N SER A 46 12.45 -11.43 -3.73
CA SER A 46 13.56 -10.70 -3.09
C SER A 46 13.60 -9.26 -3.60
N GLY A 47 13.59 -8.29 -2.69
CA GLY A 47 13.70 -6.86 -3.01
C GLY A 47 12.38 -6.11 -3.10
N ASN A 48 11.24 -6.79 -3.26
CA ASN A 48 9.93 -6.15 -3.30
C ASN A 48 9.30 -6.07 -1.90
N ARG A 49 8.81 -4.89 -1.52
CA ARG A 49 8.03 -4.69 -0.30
C ARG A 49 6.59 -4.38 -0.70
N ILE A 50 5.67 -5.16 -0.16
CA ILE A 50 4.23 -5.02 -0.40
C ILE A 50 3.61 -4.54 0.90
N TYR A 51 2.74 -3.55 0.81
CA TYR A 51 2.03 -2.94 1.91
C TYR A 51 0.55 -2.87 1.61
N LEU A 52 -0.24 -3.04 2.67
CA LEU A 52 -1.65 -2.69 2.69
C LEU A 52 -1.82 -1.39 3.44
N LEU A 53 -2.77 -0.58 3.00
CA LEU A 53 -3.11 0.70 3.59
C LEU A 53 -4.51 1.12 3.19
N ASP A 54 -5.09 2.00 3.98
CA ASP A 54 -6.34 2.70 3.70
C ASP A 54 -6.06 4.14 3.25
N SER A 55 -6.87 4.63 2.32
CA SER A 55 -6.99 6.06 1.99
C SER A 55 -8.37 6.28 1.37
N ASP A 56 -9.04 7.35 1.77
CA ASP A 56 -10.34 7.77 1.20
C ASP A 56 -11.35 6.61 1.14
N ASP A 57 -11.48 5.88 2.26
CA ASP A 57 -12.33 4.70 2.43
C ASP A 57 -12.08 3.56 1.41
N CYS A 58 -10.90 3.56 0.78
CA CYS A 58 -10.47 2.57 -0.19
C CYS A 58 -9.31 1.74 0.36
N LEU A 59 -9.33 0.44 0.05
CA LEU A 59 -8.20 -0.44 0.34
C LEU A 59 -7.16 -0.35 -0.77
N LEU A 60 -5.91 -0.14 -0.38
CA LEU A 60 -4.78 0.05 -1.27
C LEU A 60 -3.75 -1.06 -1.07
N VAL A 61 -3.19 -1.52 -2.19
CA VAL A 61 -1.97 -2.31 -2.23
C VAL A 61 -0.87 -1.42 -2.80
N ILE A 62 0.25 -1.32 -2.10
CA ILE A 62 1.43 -0.63 -2.60
C ILE A 62 2.58 -1.62 -2.71
N GLN A 63 3.18 -1.69 -3.89
CA GLN A 63 4.42 -2.41 -4.11
C GLN A 63 5.56 -1.42 -4.32
N ILE A 64 6.61 -1.56 -3.52
CA ILE A 64 7.85 -0.79 -3.65
C ILE A 64 8.96 -1.77 -4.05
N SER A 65 9.50 -1.59 -5.26
CA SER A 65 10.71 -2.25 -5.73
C SER A 65 11.94 -1.35 -5.51
N ASP A 66 13.07 -1.71 -6.08
CA ASP A 66 14.26 -0.88 -6.21
C ASP A 66 14.09 0.37 -7.09
N VAL A 67 13.26 0.30 -8.14
CA VAL A 67 13.10 1.35 -9.15
C VAL A 67 11.73 2.03 -9.08
N TRP A 68 10.68 1.27 -8.80
CA TRP A 68 9.30 1.75 -8.92
C TRP A 68 8.52 1.58 -7.61
N MET A 69 7.61 2.51 -7.39
CA MET A 69 6.47 2.35 -6.49
C MET A 69 5.23 2.24 -7.35
N LYS A 70 4.41 1.22 -7.13
CA LYS A 70 3.15 1.00 -7.81
C LYS A 70 2.03 0.90 -6.78
N THR A 71 0.88 1.46 -7.10
CA THR A 71 -0.28 1.50 -6.22
C THR A 71 -1.50 0.96 -6.96
N TRP A 72 -2.24 0.07 -6.30
CA TRP A 72 -3.52 -0.45 -6.76
C TRP A 72 -4.60 -0.19 -5.72
N VAL A 73 -5.80 0.10 -6.19
CA VAL A 73 -7.01 0.31 -5.39
C VAL A 73 -7.91 -0.92 -5.61
N LEU A 74 -8.45 -1.48 -4.53
CA LEU A 74 -9.50 -2.48 -4.65
C LEU A 74 -10.81 -1.77 -5.01
N ASN A 75 -11.26 -1.95 -6.24
CA ASN A 75 -12.45 -1.26 -6.77
C ASN A 75 -13.73 -2.04 -6.45
N ASP A 76 -13.70 -3.36 -6.59
CA ASP A 76 -14.83 -4.24 -6.27
C ASP A 76 -14.37 -5.46 -5.48
N TYR A 77 -14.96 -5.62 -4.29
CA TYR A 77 -14.65 -6.68 -3.34
C TYR A 77 -15.14 -8.08 -3.74
N TYR A 78 -16.18 -8.16 -4.56
CA TYR A 78 -16.83 -9.42 -4.96
C TYR A 78 -16.19 -10.00 -6.21
N SER A 79 -15.86 -9.15 -7.19
CA SER A 79 -15.14 -9.57 -8.39
C SER A 79 -13.62 -9.61 -8.19
N GLU A 80 -13.12 -9.16 -7.04
CA GLU A 80 -11.68 -8.98 -6.76
C GLU A 80 -11.00 -8.08 -7.79
N GLU A 81 -11.71 -7.04 -8.25
CA GLU A 81 -11.21 -6.15 -9.29
C GLU A 81 -10.30 -5.07 -8.70
N TRP A 82 -9.05 -5.06 -9.17
CA TRP A 82 -8.05 -4.07 -8.81
C TRP A 82 -7.85 -3.05 -9.93
N HIS A 83 -7.82 -1.77 -9.55
CA HIS A 83 -7.48 -0.69 -10.46
C HIS A 83 -6.05 -0.18 -10.18
N ALA A 84 -5.20 -0.15 -11.21
CA ALA A 84 -3.88 0.46 -11.09
C ALA A 84 -4.00 1.99 -11.01
N ALA A 85 -3.75 2.56 -9.84
CA ALA A 85 -3.97 3.98 -9.57
C ALA A 85 -2.76 4.85 -9.90
N ASP A 86 -1.55 4.40 -9.56
CA ASP A 86 -0.34 5.17 -9.79
C ASP A 86 0.90 4.30 -9.98
N ARG A 87 1.89 4.86 -10.67
CA ARG A 87 3.24 4.33 -10.81
C ARG A 87 4.28 5.45 -10.75
N ALA A 88 4.98 5.52 -9.63
CA ALA A 88 6.01 6.52 -9.40
C ALA A 88 7.43 5.94 -9.50
N SER A 89 8.35 6.68 -10.11
CA SER A 89 9.78 6.33 -10.09
C SER A 89 10.39 6.74 -8.76
N LEU A 90 11.03 5.80 -8.05
CA LEU A 90 11.71 6.11 -6.80
C LEU A 90 12.90 7.05 -6.98
N ARG A 91 13.55 7.02 -8.16
CA ARG A 91 14.60 7.99 -8.50
C ARG A 91 14.02 9.40 -8.55
N LEU A 92 12.93 9.59 -9.29
CA LEU A 92 12.28 10.90 -9.41
C LEU A 92 11.72 11.39 -8.08
N LEU A 93 11.08 10.51 -7.29
CA LEU A 93 10.61 10.86 -5.95
C LEU A 93 11.76 11.29 -5.03
N ARG A 94 12.91 10.60 -5.09
CA ARG A 94 14.10 10.95 -4.31
C ARG A 94 14.70 12.30 -4.74
N ASP A 95 14.78 12.53 -6.05
CA ASP A 95 15.31 13.78 -6.58
C ASP A 95 14.38 14.95 -6.26
N TRP A 96 13.06 14.75 -6.37
CA TRP A 96 12.05 15.72 -5.97
C TRP A 96 12.13 16.02 -4.47
N TYR A 97 12.20 14.99 -3.62
CA TYR A 97 12.35 15.16 -2.18
C TYR A 97 13.61 15.98 -1.85
N ARG A 98 14.75 15.66 -2.46
CA ARG A 98 16.00 16.42 -2.29
C ARG A 98 15.84 17.88 -2.71
N ALA A 99 15.26 18.14 -3.88
CA ALA A 99 15.07 19.49 -4.38
C ALA A 99 14.12 20.31 -3.48
N PHE A 100 13.02 19.71 -3.05
CA PHE A 100 12.05 20.33 -2.14
C PHE A 100 12.70 20.73 -0.82
N PHE A 101 13.39 19.81 -0.15
CA PHE A 101 14.02 20.07 1.14
C PHE A 101 15.28 20.95 1.06
N GLN A 102 15.92 21.07 -0.10
CA GLN A 102 17.01 22.04 -0.31
C GLN A 102 16.49 23.47 -0.52
N GLN A 103 15.25 23.64 -1.00
CA GLN A 103 14.61 24.95 -1.18
C GLN A 103 13.92 25.44 0.09
N VAL A 104 13.42 24.54 0.94
CA VAL A 104 12.88 24.86 2.25
C VAL A 104 14.05 25.00 3.24
N ARG A 105 14.49 26.24 3.53
CA ARG A 105 15.45 26.50 4.62
C ARG A 105 14.91 25.86 5.91
N PRO A 106 15.76 25.27 6.77
CA PRO A 106 15.32 24.89 8.11
C PRO A 106 14.83 26.16 8.81
N VAL A 107 13.53 26.25 9.06
CA VAL A 107 13.03 27.15 10.09
C VAL A 107 13.56 26.55 11.39
N ASN A 108 14.49 27.24 12.03
CA ASN A 108 14.91 26.93 13.39
C ASN A 108 13.67 26.94 14.27
N VAL A 109 13.09 25.77 14.52
CA VAL A 109 12.12 25.59 15.60
C VAL A 109 12.96 25.42 16.86
N CYS A 110 13.20 26.58 17.48
CA CYS A 110 13.56 26.83 18.87
C CYS A 110 14.60 25.93 19.55
N SER A 111 15.73 26.57 19.88
CA SER A 111 16.50 26.33 21.09
C SER A 111 15.59 26.31 22.34
N LEU A 112 15.63 25.22 23.10
CA LEU A 112 15.26 25.17 24.52
C LEU A 112 16.46 25.55 25.38
#